data_AF-A0A0F9GE33-F1
#
_entry.id   AF-A0A0F9GE33-F1
#
_cell.length_a   1.000
_cell.length_b   1.000
_cell.length_c   1.000
_cell.angle_alpha   90.00
_cell.angle_beta   90.00
_cell.angle_gamma   90.00
#
_symmetry.space_group_name_H-M   'P 1'
#
loop_
_entity.id
_entity.type
_entity.pdbx_description
1 polymer ?
#
loop_
_entity_poly.entity_id
_entity_poly.type
_entity_poly.pdbx_seq_one_letter_code
_entity_poly.pdbx_strand_id
1 'polypeptide(L)' 'MKVDKYKARVEFYSEDDDHCAVYYDNRGEPYSQGITIELSTFDDTRAYVYLEKREALRLAKLITELYG' A
#
# COMPACT_ATOMS: atom_id res chain seq x y z
N MET A 1 6.36 21.96 -12.09
CA MET A 1 7.30 21.01 -11.44
C MET A 1 6.75 19.60 -11.62
N LYS A 2 7.29 18.82 -12.57
CA LYS A 2 6.86 17.44 -12.81
C LYS A 2 7.71 16.55 -11.90
N VAL A 3 7.11 16.04 -10.82
CA VAL A 3 7.77 15.09 -9.94
C VAL A 3 7.40 13.70 -10.45
N ASP A 4 8.20 13.16 -11.36
CA ASP A 4 8.22 11.73 -11.64
C ASP A 4 8.91 11.03 -10.46
N LYS A 5 8.12 10.78 -9.41
CA LYS A 5 8.53 9.89 -8.33
C LYS A 5 8.43 8.48 -8.88
N TYR A 6 9.57 7.78 -8.95
CA TYR A 6 9.67 6.35 -9.13
C TYR A 6 8.76 5.65 -8.10
N LYS A 7 7.49 5.47 -8.45
CA LYS A 7 6.49 4.75 -7.66
C LYS A 7 6.72 3.28 -7.94
N ALA A 8 7.65 2.67 -7.22
CA ALA A 8 7.60 1.22 -7.06
C ALA A 8 6.20 0.90 -6.51
N ARG A 9 5.44 0.11 -7.25
CA ARG A 9 4.12 -0.37 -6.86
C ARG A 9 4.09 -1.88 -7.00
N VAL A 10 3.42 -2.54 -6.07
CA VAL A 10 3.11 -3.96 -6.17
C VAL A 10 1.61 -4.08 -6.20
N GLU A 11 1.10 -4.79 -7.20
CA GLU A 11 -0.33 -4.99 -7.40
C GLU A 11 -0.63 -6.48 -7.29
N PHE A 12 -1.72 -6.79 -6.60
CA PHE A 12 -2.24 -8.12 -6.38
C PHE A 12 -3.67 -8.16 -6.92
N TYR A 13 -3.97 -9.22 -7.66
CA TYR A 13 -5.29 -9.46 -8.24
C TYR A 13 -5.79 -10.82 -7.77
N SER A 14 -7.04 -10.89 -7.33
CA SER A 14 -7.70 -12.16 -7.02
C SER A 14 -8.38 -12.75 -8.26
N GLU A 15 -8.85 -14.00 -8.17
CA GLU A 15 -9.67 -14.63 -9.22
C GLU A 15 -11.07 -13.99 -9.34
N ASP A 16 -11.51 -13.28 -8.31
CA ASP A 16 -12.80 -12.57 -8.23
C ASP A 16 -12.68 -11.10 -8.65
N ASP A 17 -11.62 -10.73 -9.37
CA ASP A 17 -11.28 -9.36 -9.79
C ASP A 17 -11.07 -8.35 -8.63
N ASP A 18 -10.89 -8.81 -7.38
CA ASP A 18 -10.46 -7.93 -6.30
C ASP A 18 -9.01 -7.48 -6.55
N HIS A 19 -8.74 -6.22 -6.21
CA HIS A 19 -7.45 -5.60 -6.48
C HIS A 19 -6.89 -4.95 -5.22
N CYS A 20 -5.63 -5.25 -4.93
CA CYS A 20 -4.86 -4.64 -3.85
C CYS A 20 -3.57 -4.05 -4.42
N ALA A 21 -3.33 -2.76 -4.21
CA ALA A 21 -2.12 -2.09 -4.66
C ALA A 21 -1.37 -1.47 -3.48
N VAL A 22 -0.06 -1.68 -3.45
CA VAL A 22 0.84 -1.10 -2.44
C VAL A 22 1.78 -0.12 -3.11
N TYR A 23 1.76 1.14 -2.65
CA TYR A 23 2.57 2.23 -3.15
C TYR A 23 3.61 2.65 -2.12
N TYR A 24 4.86 2.81 -2.53
CA TYR A 24 5.84 3.57 -1.73
C TYR A 24 5.51 5.06 -1.85
N ASP A 25 5.14 5.67 -0.73
CA ASP A 25 4.75 7.07 -0.69
C ASP A 25 5.76 7.89 0.13
N ASN A 26 6.06 9.06 -0.40
CA ASN A 26 6.78 10.10 0.28
C ASN A 26 5.90 11.34 0.12
N ARG A 27 5.05 11.61 1.12
CA ARG A 27 3.98 12.62 1.05
C ARG A 27 4.47 14.07 0.96
N GLY A 28 5.77 14.29 0.77
CA GLY A 28 6.37 15.62 0.67
C GLY A 28 6.69 16.24 2.03
N GLU A 29 6.30 15.58 3.12
CA GLU A 29 6.77 15.87 4.47
C GLU A 29 8.24 15.43 4.60
N PRO A 30 9.16 16.32 5.02
CA PRO A 30 10.51 15.92 5.34
C PRO A 30 10.46 14.77 6.35
N TYR A 31 11.12 13.65 6.01
CA TYR A 31 11.27 12.47 6.88
C TYR A 31 10.03 11.57 7.09
N SER A 32 8.86 11.86 6.51
CA SER A 32 7.72 10.92 6.53
C SER A 32 7.71 10.05 5.27
N GLN A 33 8.43 8.92 5.34
CA GLN A 33 8.38 7.85 4.35
C GLN A 33 7.44 6.75 4.85
N GLY A 34 6.53 6.31 3.98
CA GLY A 34 5.53 5.30 4.31
C GLY A 34 5.09 4.50 3.10
N ILE A 35 4.05 3.69 3.30
CA ILE A 35 3.37 2.97 2.23
C ILE A 35 1.90 3.34 2.22
N THR A 36 1.31 3.45 1.04
CA THR A 36 -0.15 3.51 0.89
C THR A 36 -0.63 2.16 0.37
N ILE A 37 -1.61 1.58 1.04
CA ILE A 37 -2.31 0.38 0.60
C ILE A 37 -3.67 0.83 0.06
N GLU A 38 -3.91 0.55 -1.21
CA GLU A 38 -5.22 0.64 -1.84
C GLU A 38 -5.85 -0.74 -1.84
N LEU A 39 -7.04 -0.84 -1.25
CA LEU A 39 -7.90 -2.01 -1.30
C LEU A 39 -9.11 -1.63 -2.16
N SER A 40 -9.30 -2.32 -3.27
CA SER A 40 -10.44 -2.14 -4.16
C SER A 40 -11.16 -3.47 -4.31
N THR A 41 -12.47 -3.46 -4.03
CA THR A 41 -13.34 -4.61 -4.29
C THR A 41 -14.08 -4.45 -5.61
N PHE A 42 -14.62 -5.55 -6.12
CA PHE A 42 -15.44 -5.57 -7.34
C PHE A 42 -16.60 -4.56 -7.33
N ASP A 43 -17.21 -4.30 -6.16
CA ASP A 43 -18.29 -3.31 -5.99
C ASP A 43 -17.81 -1.84 -6.02
N ASP A 44 -16.62 -1.59 -6.58
CA ASP A 44 -15.96 -0.29 -6.71
C ASP A 44 -15.73 0.42 -5.37
N THR A 45 -15.74 -0.34 -4.26
CA THR A 45 -15.41 0.17 -2.94
C THR A 45 -13.90 0.27 -2.81
N ARG A 46 -13.39 1.49 -2.62
CA ARG A 46 -11.96 1.78 -2.50
C ARG A 46 -11.62 2.29 -1.12
N ALA A 47 -10.65 1.66 -0.48
CA ALA A 47 -10.08 2.11 0.78
C ALA A 47 -8.59 2.39 0.60
N TYR A 48 -8.15 3.57 1.06
CA TYR A 48 -6.75 3.98 1.04
C TYR A 48 -6.25 4.09 2.47
N VAL A 49 -5.25 3.28 2.82
CA VAL A 49 -4.62 3.30 4.15
C VAL A 49 -3.17 3.70 3.98
N TYR A 50 -2.78 4.80 4.62
CA TYR A 50 -1.37 5.18 4.72
C TYR A 50 -0.80 4.65 6.01
N LEU A 51 0.37 4.04 5.91
CA LEU A 51 1.12 3.49 7.02
C LEU A 51 2.50 4.12 7.03
N GLU A 52 2.89 4.68 8.17
CA GLU A 52 4.29 5.01 8.41
C GLU A 52 5.13 3.73 8.46
N LYS A 53 6.45 3.88 8.28
CA LYS A 53 7.39 2.75 8.28
C LYS A 53 7.21 1.78 9.45
N ARG A 54 6.95 2.29 10.66
CA ARG A 54 6.76 1.44 11.86
C ARG A 54 5.49 0.60 11.78
N GLU A 55 4.41 1.17 11.26
CA GLU A 55 3.11 0.50 11.12
C GLU A 55 3.17 -0.53 10.00
N ALA A 56 3.81 -0.17 8.89
CA ALA A 56 4.08 -1.07 7.77
C ALA A 56 4.84 -2.33 8.22
N LEU A 57 5.89 -2.17 9.04
CA LEU A 57 6.64 -3.30 9.58
C LEU A 57 5.81 -4.19 10.52
N ARG A 58 4.92 -3.60 11.31
CA ARG A 58 4.01 -4.36 12.20
C ARG A 58 2.98 -5.14 11.39
N LEU A 59 2.40 -4.52 10.38
CA LEU A 59 1.46 -5.18 9.48
C LEU A 59 2.13 -6.34 8.73
N ALA A 60 3.33 -6.13 8.20
CA ALA A 60 4.10 -7.18 7.54
C ALA A 60 4.35 -8.36 8.48
N LYS A 61 4.76 -8.11 9.73
CA LYS A 61 4.95 -9.16 10.75
C LYS A 61 3.66 -9.94 11.01
N LEU A 62 2.53 -9.24 11.16
CA LEU A 62 1.23 -9.87 11.38
C LEU A 62 0.83 -10.77 10.20
N ILE A 63 1.00 -10.29 8.95
CA ILE A 63 0.70 -11.08 7.75
C ILE A 63 1.57 -12.34 7.71
N THR A 64 2.87 -12.22 7.99
CA THR A 64 3.78 -13.38 8.07
C THR A 64 3.38 -14.35 9.18
N GLU A 65 2.89 -13.88 10.33
CA GLU A 65 2.42 -14.76 11.40
C GLU A 65 1.14 -15.52 11.03
N LEU A 66 0.27 -14.93 10.21
CA LEU A 66 -1.00 -15.54 9.82
C LEU A 66 -0.87 -16.49 8.61
N TYR A 67 0.06 -16.22 7.70
CA TYR A 67 0.12 -16.87 6.38
C TYR A 67 1.52 -17.39 5.99
N GLY A 68 2.53 -17.21 6.84
CA GLY A 68 3.93 -17.58 6.58
C GLY A 68 4.38 -18.87 7.25
#